data_AF-A0AAW9ISF2-F1
#
_entry.id   AF-A0AAW9ISF2-F1
#
_cell.length_a   1.000
_cell.length_b   1.000
_cell.length_c   1.000
_cell.angle_alpha   90.00
_cell.angle_beta   90.00
_cell.angle_gamma   90.00
#
_symmetry.space_group_name_H-M   'P 1'
#
loop_
_entity.id
_entity.type
_entity.pdbx_description
1 polymer ?
#
loop_
_entity_poly.entity_id
_entity_poly.type
_entity_poly.pdbx_seq_one_letter_code
_entity_poly.pdbx_strand_id
1 'polypeptide(L)'
;MNKFTSFLKKRKAFVIVALIGMIFGFTVLGTTQEDINKLKAEKTTVLAKIDSSQEELSTLNKDIGDLKEKINQLNDEKQKQEQLLKDTTAKVELKQKEEAEKQRQAEIEKQKQEEANSISQSYSNNSSKKSTSNNSSNAKSDSYNSDNPHPSKPVGEMVYITATGKKYHRKNKCGNTNPSRTSYIPLSEAESMGYSPCSKCY
;
A
#
# COMPACT_ATOMS: atom_id res chain seq x y z
N MET A 1 55.77 -20.04 87.68
CA MET A 1 54.78 -19.44 86.75
C MET A 1 53.35 -19.32 87.33
N ASN A 2 53.15 -19.05 88.63
CA ASN A 2 51.81 -19.17 89.26
C ASN A 2 51.15 -17.83 89.65
N LYS A 3 51.82 -16.68 89.42
CA LYS A 3 51.26 -15.35 89.70
C LYS A 3 50.42 -14.80 88.54
N PHE A 4 50.73 -15.22 87.31
CA PHE A 4 49.98 -14.81 86.11
C PHE A 4 48.59 -15.48 86.06
N THR A 5 48.52 -16.76 86.42
CA THR A 5 47.28 -17.55 86.42
C THR A 5 46.28 -17.10 87.49
N SER A 6 46.76 -16.53 88.62
CA SER A 6 45.88 -15.96 89.64
C SER A 6 45.30 -14.60 89.23
N PHE A 7 46.08 -13.80 88.48
CA PHE A 7 45.64 -12.53 87.91
C PHE A 7 44.55 -12.73 86.85
N LEU A 8 44.73 -13.72 85.97
CA LEU A 8 43.73 -14.20 85.01
C LEU A 8 42.45 -14.69 85.70
N LYS A 9 42.57 -15.34 86.88
CA LYS A 9 41.41 -15.88 87.62
C LYS A 9 40.56 -14.81 88.32
N LYS A 10 41.14 -13.71 88.78
CA LYS A 10 40.42 -12.63 89.48
C LYS A 10 39.77 -11.61 88.54
N ARG A 11 40.29 -11.46 87.31
CA ARG A 11 39.80 -10.51 86.31
C ARG A 11 39.22 -11.19 85.06
N LYS A 12 38.74 -12.43 85.18
CA LYS A 12 38.21 -13.24 84.05
C LYS A 12 37.21 -12.47 83.19
N ALA A 13 36.29 -11.73 83.79
CA ALA A 13 35.32 -10.92 83.07
C ALA A 13 35.99 -9.82 82.22
N PHE A 14 37.01 -9.15 82.75
CA PHE A 14 37.73 -8.08 82.05
C PHE A 14 38.60 -8.63 80.90
N VAL A 15 39.21 -9.80 81.10
CA VAL A 15 40.01 -10.48 80.06
C VAL A 15 39.12 -11.02 78.94
N ILE A 16 37.94 -11.57 79.27
CA ILE A 16 36.97 -12.03 78.28
C ILE A 16 36.42 -10.86 77.47
N VAL A 17 36.08 -9.72 78.11
CA VAL A 17 35.63 -8.51 77.41
C VAL A 17 36.73 -7.93 76.52
N ALA A 18 37.99 -7.93 76.98
CA ALA A 18 39.12 -7.49 76.16
C ALA A 18 39.37 -8.41 74.96
N LEU A 19 39.28 -9.74 75.13
CA LEU A 19 39.41 -10.70 74.04
C LEU A 19 38.26 -10.63 73.05
N ILE A 20 37.02 -10.46 73.53
CA ILE A 20 35.84 -10.23 72.68
C ILE A 20 36.00 -8.91 71.93
N GLY A 21 36.42 -7.82 72.58
CA GLY A 21 36.72 -6.54 71.91
C GLY A 21 37.85 -6.64 70.88
N MET A 22 38.84 -7.50 71.11
CA MET A 22 39.94 -7.75 70.17
C MET A 22 39.50 -8.63 68.99
N ILE A 23 38.58 -9.58 69.21
CA ILE A 23 37.99 -10.43 68.16
C ILE A 23 36.99 -9.61 67.31
N PHE A 24 36.10 -8.84 67.94
CA PHE A 24 35.14 -7.96 67.26
C PHE A 24 35.80 -6.72 66.62
N GLY A 25 36.90 -6.23 67.19
CA GLY A 25 37.71 -5.15 66.63
C GLY A 25 38.49 -5.56 65.38
N PHE A 26 38.77 -6.87 65.21
CA PHE A 26 39.45 -7.40 64.04
C PHE A 26 38.50 -7.72 62.86
N THR A 27 37.20 -7.85 63.12
CA THR A 27 36.22 -8.22 62.08
C THR A 27 35.67 -7.04 61.25
N VAL A 28 36.08 -5.80 61.51
CA VAL A 28 35.52 -4.59 60.84
C VAL A 28 36.46 -3.97 59.78
N LEU A 29 37.67 -4.48 59.57
CA LEU A 29 38.64 -3.85 58.65
C LEU A 29 39.21 -4.84 57.64
N GLY A 30 38.39 -5.20 56.66
CA GLY A 30 38.78 -6.05 55.53
C GLY A 30 38.54 -5.43 54.15
N THR A 31 38.13 -4.17 54.05
CA THR A 31 38.10 -3.45 52.77
C THR A 31 39.37 -2.61 52.67
N THR A 32 40.16 -2.84 51.64
CA THR A 32 41.33 -1.98 51.40
C THR A 32 40.85 -0.61 50.92
N GLN A 33 41.61 0.45 51.23
CA GLN A 33 41.29 1.80 50.75
C GLN A 33 41.20 1.86 49.20
N GLU A 34 41.94 0.97 48.52
CA GLU A 34 41.93 0.79 47.07
C GLU A 34 40.59 0.25 46.56
N ASP A 35 40.02 -0.76 47.23
CA ASP A 35 38.68 -1.28 46.90
C ASP A 35 37.59 -0.21 47.06
N ILE A 36 37.70 0.61 48.10
CA ILE A 36 36.76 1.72 48.34
C ILE A 36 36.87 2.78 47.23
N ASN A 37 38.09 3.11 46.81
CA ASN A 37 38.32 4.09 45.75
C ASN A 37 37.87 3.57 44.38
N LYS A 38 38.12 2.29 44.08
CA LYS A 38 37.63 1.61 42.88
C LYS A 38 36.10 1.59 42.83
N LEU A 39 35.45 1.25 43.95
CA LEU A 39 33.99 1.24 44.06
C LEU A 39 33.39 2.64 43.88
N LYS A 40 34.05 3.69 44.39
CA LYS A 40 33.65 5.08 44.16
C LYS A 40 33.77 5.48 42.68
N ALA A 41 34.86 5.08 42.02
CA ALA A 41 35.05 5.35 40.60
C ALA A 41 33.98 4.66 39.75
N GLU A 42 33.71 3.37 40.00
CA GLU A 42 32.66 2.61 39.32
C GLU A 42 31.28 3.24 39.54
N LYS A 43 30.96 3.66 40.78
CA LYS A 43 29.72 4.38 41.08
C LYS A 43 29.58 5.65 40.26
N THR A 44 30.64 6.47 40.17
CA THR A 44 30.62 7.71 39.37
C THR A 44 30.45 7.41 37.88
N THR A 45 31.11 6.38 37.35
CA THR A 45 30.95 5.97 35.95
C THR A 45 29.52 5.50 35.66
N VAL A 46 28.91 4.73 36.57
CA VAL A 46 27.53 4.27 36.43
C VAL A 46 26.55 5.45 36.49
N LEU A 47 26.77 6.41 37.39
CA LEU A 47 25.99 7.66 37.45
C LEU A 47 26.05 8.42 36.11
N ALA A 48 27.24 8.63 35.56
CA ALA A 48 27.39 9.30 34.27
C ALA A 48 26.67 8.56 33.13
N LYS A 49 26.66 7.23 33.14
CA LYS A 49 25.90 6.43 32.16
C LYS A 49 24.39 6.55 32.36
N ILE A 50 23.92 6.65 33.60
CA ILE A 50 22.49 6.88 33.90
C ILE A 50 22.06 8.25 33.38
N ASP A 51 22.84 9.29 33.64
CA ASP A 51 22.56 10.66 33.16
C ASP A 51 22.53 10.70 31.62
N SER A 52 23.53 10.09 30.97
CA SER A 52 23.58 9.95 29.51
C SER A 52 22.37 9.19 28.97
N SER A 53 21.96 8.09 29.62
CA SER A 53 20.79 7.31 29.19
C SER A 53 19.49 8.09 29.40
N GLN A 54 19.42 8.93 30.45
CA GLN A 54 18.26 9.79 30.71
C GLN A 54 18.14 10.90 29.66
N GLU A 55 19.26 11.46 29.21
CA GLU A 55 19.31 12.42 28.11
C GLU A 55 18.82 11.79 26.80
N GLU A 56 19.30 10.59 26.46
CA GLU A 56 18.85 9.83 25.28
C GLU A 56 17.34 9.53 25.32
N LEU A 57 16.77 9.19 26.50
CA LEU A 57 15.33 9.00 26.64
C LEU A 57 14.55 10.30 26.45
N SER A 58 15.10 11.43 26.87
CA SER A 58 14.48 12.75 26.66
C SER A 58 14.43 13.10 25.17
N THR A 59 15.54 12.89 24.45
CA THR A 59 15.59 13.12 23.01
C THR A 59 14.65 12.18 22.26
N LEU A 60 14.60 10.90 22.63
CA LEU A 60 13.73 9.93 21.95
C LEU A 60 12.25 10.24 22.17
N ASN A 61 11.85 10.71 23.35
CA ASN A 61 10.48 11.14 23.61
C ASN A 61 10.10 12.38 22.77
N LYS A 62 11.02 13.31 22.59
CA LYS A 62 10.82 14.45 21.70
C LYS A 62 10.61 14.00 20.26
N ASP A 63 11.49 13.13 19.76
CA ASP A 63 11.39 12.60 18.39
C ASP A 63 10.07 11.84 18.17
N ILE A 64 9.60 11.06 19.16
CA ILE A 64 8.29 10.40 19.11
C ILE A 64 7.15 11.42 18.97
N GLY A 65 7.24 12.55 19.69
CA GLY A 65 6.28 13.66 19.58
C GLY A 65 6.26 14.24 18.16
N ASP A 66 7.44 14.59 17.64
CA ASP A 66 7.60 15.18 16.31
C ASP A 66 7.12 14.21 15.20
N LEU A 67 7.44 12.92 15.32
CA LEU A 67 6.94 11.88 14.41
C LEU A 67 5.42 11.76 14.45
N LYS A 68 4.83 11.82 15.65
CA LYS A 68 3.37 11.75 15.81
C LYS A 68 2.68 12.95 15.15
N GLU A 69 3.25 14.14 15.30
CA GLU A 69 2.74 15.33 14.62
C GLU A 69 2.84 15.19 13.10
N LYS A 70 3.97 14.70 12.59
CA LYS A 70 4.16 14.47 11.15
C LYS A 70 3.21 13.41 10.59
N ILE A 71 2.89 12.37 11.36
CA ILE A 71 1.88 11.36 11.00
C ILE A 71 0.50 12.01 10.85
N ASN A 72 0.11 12.88 11.78
CA ASN A 72 -1.17 13.58 11.72
C ASN A 72 -1.24 14.49 10.49
N GLN A 73 -0.18 15.27 10.23
CA GLN A 73 -0.11 16.14 9.05
C GLN A 73 -0.21 15.34 7.73
N LEU A 74 0.52 14.22 7.62
CA LEU A 74 0.45 13.35 6.44
C LEU A 74 -0.94 12.73 6.25
N ASN A 75 -1.62 12.40 7.35
CA ASN A 75 -2.97 11.87 7.29
C ASN A 75 -3.98 12.91 6.80
N ASP A 76 -3.85 14.16 7.25
CA ASP A 76 -4.68 15.28 6.79
C ASP A 76 -4.44 15.60 5.31
N GLU A 77 -3.17 15.62 4.87
CA GLU A 77 -2.82 15.78 3.46
C GLU A 77 -3.40 14.65 2.60
N LYS A 78 -3.30 13.40 3.06
CA LYS A 78 -3.88 12.25 2.36
C LYS A 78 -5.39 12.38 2.19
N GLN A 79 -6.12 12.77 3.25
CA GLN A 79 -7.56 13.00 3.16
C GLN A 79 -7.90 14.11 2.17
N LYS A 80 -7.12 15.19 2.17
CA LYS A 80 -7.31 16.30 1.23
C LYS A 80 -7.06 15.89 -0.22
N GLN A 81 -6.05 15.06 -0.47
CA GLN A 81 -5.77 14.51 -1.80
C GLN A 81 -6.87 13.54 -2.26
N GLU A 82 -7.35 12.66 -1.39
CA GLU A 82 -8.46 11.75 -1.71
C GLU A 82 -9.74 12.51 -2.05
N GLN A 83 -10.05 13.59 -1.33
CA GLN A 83 -11.20 14.44 -1.64
C GLN A 83 -11.02 15.15 -2.97
N LEU A 84 -9.85 15.73 -3.22
CA LEU A 84 -9.55 16.39 -4.50
C LEU A 84 -9.65 15.41 -5.69
N LEU A 85 -9.22 14.16 -5.50
CA LEU A 85 -9.31 13.11 -6.50
C LEU A 85 -10.77 12.75 -6.80
N LYS A 86 -11.61 12.60 -5.76
CA LYS A 86 -13.05 12.34 -5.91
C LYS A 86 -13.74 13.47 -6.66
N ASP A 87 -13.49 14.71 -6.28
CA ASP A 87 -14.08 15.90 -6.92
C ASP A 87 -13.64 16.03 -8.38
N THR A 88 -12.35 15.77 -8.66
CA THR A 88 -11.82 15.78 -10.03
C THR A 88 -12.43 14.68 -10.88
N THR A 89 -12.56 13.47 -10.33
CA THR A 89 -13.16 12.33 -11.02
C THR A 89 -14.62 12.61 -11.36
N ALA A 90 -15.41 13.11 -10.40
CA ALA A 90 -16.80 13.50 -10.63
C ALA A 90 -16.92 14.60 -11.71
N LYS A 91 -16.01 15.58 -11.71
CA LYS A 91 -16.00 16.65 -12.71
C LYS A 91 -15.62 16.15 -14.10
N VAL A 92 -14.68 15.20 -14.21
CA VAL A 92 -14.31 14.56 -15.48
C VAL A 92 -15.47 13.73 -16.00
N GLU A 93 -16.13 12.95 -15.16
CA GLU A 93 -17.28 12.13 -15.54
C GLU A 93 -18.46 12.98 -16.01
N LEU A 94 -18.75 14.09 -15.32
CA LEU A 94 -19.77 15.05 -15.74
C LEU A 94 -19.45 15.68 -17.09
N LYS A 95 -18.20 16.11 -17.32
CA LYS A 95 -17.78 16.67 -18.62
C LYS A 95 -17.87 15.64 -19.74
N GLN A 96 -17.48 14.39 -19.49
CA GLN A 96 -17.58 13.31 -20.48
C GLN A 96 -19.04 13.01 -20.82
N LYS A 97 -19.95 13.01 -19.84
CA LYS A 97 -21.39 12.85 -20.08
C LYS A 97 -21.98 14.00 -20.90
N GLU A 98 -21.61 15.25 -20.57
CA GLU A 98 -22.07 16.43 -21.33
C GLU A 98 -21.54 16.42 -22.78
N GLU A 99 -20.29 16.04 -22.98
CA GLU A 99 -19.69 15.95 -24.31
C GLU A 99 -20.30 14.82 -25.15
N ALA A 100 -20.53 13.64 -24.54
CA ALA A 100 -21.22 12.53 -25.21
C ALA A 100 -22.66 12.89 -25.59
N GLU A 101 -23.37 13.64 -24.74
CA GLU A 101 -24.72 14.10 -25.05
C GLU A 101 -24.74 15.12 -26.21
N LYS A 102 -23.80 16.08 -26.23
CA LYS A 102 -23.65 17.02 -27.35
C LYS A 102 -23.34 16.31 -28.66
N GLN A 103 -22.45 15.31 -28.64
CA GLN A 103 -22.15 14.50 -29.83
C GLN A 103 -23.39 13.73 -30.32
N ARG A 104 -24.17 13.13 -29.40
CA ARG A 104 -25.40 12.43 -29.75
C ARG A 104 -26.46 13.36 -30.35
N GLN A 105 -26.61 14.58 -29.83
CA GLN A 105 -27.52 15.57 -30.40
C GLN A 105 -27.07 16.00 -31.81
N ALA A 106 -25.77 16.25 -32.02
CA ALA A 106 -25.22 16.61 -33.32
C ALA A 106 -25.41 15.48 -34.38
N GLU A 107 -25.25 14.22 -33.98
CA GLU A 107 -25.49 13.06 -34.86
C GLU A 107 -26.97 12.98 -35.28
N ILE A 108 -27.90 13.17 -34.34
CA ILE A 108 -29.35 13.17 -34.62
C ILE A 108 -29.74 14.31 -35.57
N GLU A 109 -29.19 15.51 -35.39
CA GLU A 109 -29.41 16.67 -36.28
C GLU A 109 -28.95 16.36 -37.72
N LYS A 110 -27.76 15.76 -37.85
CA LYS A 110 -27.16 15.43 -39.14
C LYS A 110 -27.96 14.37 -39.89
N GLN A 111 -28.44 13.33 -39.19
CA GLN A 111 -29.32 12.30 -39.76
C GLN A 111 -30.65 12.90 -40.25
N LYS A 112 -31.26 13.83 -39.50
CA LYS A 112 -32.49 14.52 -39.92
C LYS A 112 -32.29 15.37 -41.18
N GLN A 113 -31.15 16.04 -41.32
CA GLN A 113 -30.83 16.81 -42.53
C GLN A 113 -30.62 15.90 -43.75
N GLU A 114 -29.93 14.77 -43.59
CA GLU A 114 -29.73 13.78 -44.65
C GLU A 114 -31.06 13.15 -45.09
N GLU A 115 -31.95 12.83 -44.15
CA GLU A 115 -33.29 12.31 -44.43
C GLU A 115 -34.16 13.32 -45.20
N ALA A 116 -34.15 14.60 -44.80
CA ALA A 116 -34.85 15.68 -45.50
C ALA A 116 -34.31 15.94 -46.92
N ASN A 117 -33.00 15.74 -47.13
CA ASN A 117 -32.39 15.87 -48.47
C ASN A 117 -32.71 14.66 -49.37
N SER A 118 -32.84 13.46 -48.80
CA SER A 118 -33.22 12.25 -49.54
C SER A 118 -34.64 12.32 -50.11
N ILE A 119 -35.58 12.93 -49.38
CA ILE A 119 -36.97 13.13 -49.80
C ILE A 119 -37.09 14.12 -50.98
N SER A 120 -36.12 15.03 -51.14
CA SER A 120 -36.10 16.03 -52.23
C SER A 120 -35.65 15.45 -53.59
N GLN A 121 -34.92 14.33 -53.61
CA GLN A 121 -34.48 13.66 -54.85
C GLN A 121 -35.49 12.63 -55.39
N SER A 122 -36.51 12.25 -54.61
CA SER A 122 -37.60 11.36 -55.06
C SER A 122 -38.71 12.04 -55.88
N TYR A 123 -38.72 13.37 -56.02
CA TYR A 123 -39.78 14.11 -56.74
C TYR A 123 -39.42 14.58 -58.17
N SER A 124 -38.31 14.14 -58.76
CA SER A 124 -37.91 14.60 -60.11
C SER A 124 -37.67 13.51 -61.17
N ASN A 125 -37.96 12.24 -60.90
CA ASN A 125 -37.81 11.19 -61.92
C ASN A 125 -39.08 10.34 -62.07
N ASN A 126 -40.12 10.90 -62.70
CA ASN A 126 -41.09 10.06 -63.39
C ASN A 126 -41.73 10.77 -64.59
N SER A 127 -41.09 10.67 -65.76
CA SER A 127 -41.81 10.73 -67.02
C SER A 127 -41.16 9.82 -68.07
N SER A 128 -41.95 8.82 -68.49
CA SER A 128 -41.89 8.08 -69.74
C SER A 128 -40.86 6.95 -69.91
N LYS A 129 -41.31 5.69 -69.84
CA LYS A 129 -41.72 4.90 -71.03
C LYS A 129 -42.12 3.46 -70.68
N LYS A 130 -43.42 3.21 -70.89
CA LYS A 130 -44.06 2.03 -71.53
C LYS A 130 -43.09 1.02 -72.19
N SER A 131 -43.09 -0.25 -71.75
CA SER A 131 -43.82 -1.37 -72.40
C SER A 131 -43.17 -2.76 -72.18
N THR A 132 -44.05 -3.75 -71.93
CA THR A 132 -43.99 -5.19 -72.30
C THR A 132 -43.06 -6.19 -71.58
N SER A 133 -43.71 -6.98 -70.71
CA SER A 133 -43.92 -8.44 -70.82
C SER A 133 -42.83 -9.46 -70.46
N ASN A 134 -43.24 -10.29 -69.49
CA ASN A 134 -43.12 -11.76 -69.39
C ASN A 134 -42.05 -12.40 -68.48
N ASN A 135 -42.57 -13.29 -67.63
CA ASN A 135 -41.96 -14.45 -66.98
C ASN A 135 -40.87 -14.18 -65.92
N SER A 136 -40.72 -14.95 -64.86
CA SER A 136 -41.45 -16.09 -64.29
C SER A 136 -40.91 -16.24 -62.86
N SER A 137 -41.72 -16.84 -61.99
CA SER A 137 -41.43 -17.35 -60.65
C SER A 137 -39.97 -17.70 -60.32
N ASN A 138 -39.48 -17.31 -59.13
CA ASN A 138 -39.37 -18.24 -58.00
C ASN A 138 -39.08 -17.52 -56.67
N ALA A 139 -39.62 -18.08 -55.60
CA ALA A 139 -39.56 -17.60 -54.22
C ALA A 139 -38.26 -18.03 -53.50
N LYS A 140 -38.11 -17.51 -52.26
CA LYS A 140 -37.29 -17.93 -51.09
C LYS A 140 -36.26 -16.86 -50.69
N SER A 141 -36.62 -15.95 -49.76
CA SER A 141 -36.47 -16.07 -48.29
C SER A 141 -35.05 -16.45 -47.85
N ASP A 142 -34.38 -15.55 -47.13
CA ASP A 142 -34.24 -15.65 -45.68
C ASP A 142 -33.54 -14.38 -45.14
N SER A 143 -34.18 -13.76 -44.14
CA SER A 143 -33.57 -12.79 -43.23
C SER A 143 -32.47 -13.46 -42.42
N TYR A 144 -31.48 -12.75 -41.88
CA TYR A 144 -31.15 -12.76 -40.45
C TYR A 144 -30.29 -11.54 -40.10
N ASN A 145 -30.86 -10.67 -39.28
CA ASN A 145 -30.12 -9.81 -38.36
C ASN A 145 -29.27 -10.69 -37.43
N SER A 146 -28.08 -10.21 -37.07
CA SER A 146 -27.55 -10.47 -35.74
C SER A 146 -26.74 -9.26 -35.29
N ASP A 147 -27.38 -8.46 -34.45
CA ASP A 147 -26.77 -7.60 -33.47
C ASP A 147 -25.60 -8.32 -32.76
N ASN A 148 -24.47 -7.62 -32.64
CA ASN A 148 -23.58 -7.82 -31.52
C ASN A 148 -22.93 -6.47 -31.18
N PRO A 149 -23.13 -5.89 -29.98
CA PRO A 149 -22.51 -4.64 -29.61
C PRO A 149 -20.99 -4.84 -29.53
N HIS A 150 -20.25 -4.23 -30.46
CA HIS A 150 -18.80 -4.17 -30.42
C HIS A 150 -18.38 -3.38 -29.17
N PRO A 151 -17.71 -3.99 -28.16
CA PRO A 151 -17.20 -3.23 -27.03
C PRO A 151 -16.11 -2.28 -27.54
N SER A 152 -16.29 -0.99 -27.29
CA SER A 152 -15.32 0.06 -27.57
C SER A 152 -13.92 -0.38 -27.19
N LYS A 153 -12.97 -0.26 -28.15
CA LYS A 153 -11.57 -0.64 -27.94
C LYS A 153 -11.04 0.07 -26.68
N PRO A 154 -10.57 -0.66 -25.66
CA PRO A 154 -9.94 -0.04 -24.51
C PRO A 154 -8.68 0.71 -24.97
N VAL A 155 -8.61 1.99 -24.63
CA VAL A 155 -7.45 2.84 -24.91
C VAL A 155 -6.36 2.50 -23.89
N GLY A 156 -5.44 1.60 -24.23
CA GLY A 156 -4.34 1.20 -23.33
C GLY A 156 -3.56 -0.04 -23.79
N GLU A 157 -2.46 -0.36 -23.08
CA GLU A 157 -1.72 -1.61 -23.28
C GLU A 157 -2.61 -2.80 -22.90
N MET A 158 -2.65 -3.82 -23.75
CA MET A 158 -3.46 -5.02 -23.56
C MET A 158 -2.58 -6.21 -23.18
N VAL A 159 -3.08 -7.04 -22.27
CA VAL A 159 -2.31 -8.13 -21.64
C VAL A 159 -3.09 -9.45 -21.64
N TYR A 160 -2.35 -10.55 -21.60
CA TYR A 160 -2.91 -11.90 -21.51
C TYR A 160 -2.92 -12.40 -20.06
N ILE A 161 -4.06 -12.90 -19.60
CA ILE A 161 -4.23 -13.54 -18.28
C ILE A 161 -4.44 -15.04 -18.48
N THR A 162 -3.71 -15.85 -17.72
CA THR A 162 -3.85 -17.32 -17.76
C THR A 162 -4.95 -17.81 -16.83
N ALA A 163 -5.57 -18.94 -17.14
CA ALA A 163 -6.58 -19.55 -16.27
C ALA A 163 -6.11 -19.86 -14.83
N THR A 164 -4.80 -20.06 -14.61
CA THR A 164 -4.22 -20.24 -13.26
C THR A 164 -3.94 -18.91 -12.52
N GLY A 165 -4.14 -17.77 -13.20
CA GLY A 165 -4.63 -16.53 -12.61
C GLY A 165 -3.83 -15.89 -11.48
N LYS A 166 -2.51 -15.73 -11.62
CA LYS A 166 -1.72 -14.89 -10.69
C LYS A 166 -0.88 -13.80 -11.36
N LYS A 167 -0.71 -13.91 -12.68
CA LYS A 167 0.17 -13.01 -13.44
C LYS A 167 -0.41 -12.65 -14.79
N TYR A 168 -0.07 -11.44 -15.25
CA TYR A 168 -0.36 -10.96 -16.60
C TYR A 168 0.88 -11.09 -17.51
N HIS A 169 0.65 -11.27 -18.82
CA HIS A 169 1.69 -11.61 -19.80
C HIS A 169 1.59 -10.76 -21.07
N ARG A 170 2.73 -10.30 -21.61
CA ARG A 170 2.77 -9.49 -22.84
C ARG A 170 2.50 -10.31 -24.09
N LYS A 171 2.82 -11.61 -24.01
CA LYS A 171 2.63 -12.58 -25.07
C LYS A 171 1.78 -13.75 -24.57
N ASN A 172 0.91 -14.26 -25.44
CA ASN A 172 0.04 -15.38 -25.10
C ASN A 172 0.83 -16.68 -24.77
N LYS A 173 1.95 -16.93 -25.47
CA LYS A 173 2.85 -18.06 -25.19
C LYS A 173 4.03 -17.66 -24.31
N CYS A 174 3.87 -17.68 -22.99
CA CYS A 174 4.95 -17.45 -22.03
C CYS A 174 5.13 -18.62 -21.07
N GLY A 175 6.23 -19.38 -21.19
CA GLY A 175 6.48 -20.55 -20.34
C GLY A 175 5.44 -21.66 -20.56
N ASN A 176 4.80 -22.10 -19.48
CA ASN A 176 3.79 -23.19 -19.48
C ASN A 176 2.35 -22.68 -19.65
N THR A 177 2.17 -21.43 -20.09
CA THR A 177 0.85 -20.86 -20.38
C THR A 177 0.16 -21.63 -21.51
N ASN A 178 -1.13 -21.95 -21.31
CA ASN A 178 -1.98 -22.55 -22.35
C ASN A 178 -2.72 -21.46 -23.14
N PRO A 179 -2.42 -21.23 -24.44
CA PRO A 179 -2.99 -20.14 -25.22
C PRO A 179 -4.49 -20.23 -25.50
N SER A 180 -5.08 -21.42 -25.41
CA SER A 180 -6.52 -21.60 -25.59
C SER A 180 -7.33 -21.24 -24.33
N ARG A 181 -6.65 -21.03 -23.21
CA ARG A 181 -7.24 -20.69 -21.91
C ARG A 181 -6.69 -19.38 -21.36
N THR A 182 -6.51 -18.40 -22.24
CA THR A 182 -6.10 -17.03 -21.87
C THR A 182 -7.16 -16.00 -22.19
N SER A 183 -7.38 -15.08 -21.27
CA SER A 183 -8.20 -13.89 -21.51
C SER A 183 -7.29 -12.74 -21.96
N TYR A 184 -7.78 -11.89 -22.86
CA TYR A 184 -7.07 -10.69 -23.33
C TYR A 184 -7.81 -9.45 -22.82
N ILE A 185 -7.21 -8.76 -21.85
CA ILE A 185 -7.83 -7.65 -21.12
C ILE A 185 -6.87 -6.45 -21.05
N PRO A 186 -7.35 -5.24 -20.73
CA PRO A 186 -6.50 -4.07 -20.51
C PRO A 186 -5.55 -4.26 -19.31
N LEU A 187 -4.35 -3.67 -19.38
CA LEU A 187 -3.36 -3.70 -18.29
C LEU A 187 -3.94 -3.14 -16.97
N SER A 188 -4.67 -2.03 -17.04
CA SER A 188 -5.30 -1.41 -15.87
C SER A 188 -6.34 -2.29 -15.20
N GLU A 189 -7.08 -3.09 -15.98
CA GLU A 189 -8.03 -4.08 -15.46
C GLU A 189 -7.29 -5.25 -14.82
N ALA A 190 -6.19 -5.71 -15.43
CA ALA A 190 -5.37 -6.76 -14.84
C ALA A 190 -4.79 -6.36 -13.47
N GLU A 191 -4.28 -5.14 -13.36
CA GLU A 191 -3.72 -4.61 -12.12
C GLU A 191 -4.78 -4.39 -11.05
N SER A 192 -5.97 -3.89 -11.42
CA SER A 192 -7.09 -3.71 -10.48
C SER A 192 -7.64 -5.04 -9.96
N MET A 193 -7.59 -6.10 -10.77
CA MET A 193 -7.90 -7.47 -10.35
C MET A 193 -6.78 -8.14 -9.52
N GLY A 194 -5.66 -7.44 -9.28
CA GLY A 194 -4.56 -7.92 -8.45
C GLY A 194 -3.61 -8.89 -9.16
N TYR A 195 -3.61 -8.94 -10.49
CA TYR A 195 -2.60 -9.70 -11.23
C TYR A 195 -1.26 -8.97 -11.23
N SER A 196 -0.17 -9.72 -11.06
CA SER A 196 1.20 -9.20 -11.07
C SER A 196 1.91 -9.43 -12.42
N PRO A 197 2.93 -8.65 -12.80
CA PRO A 197 3.66 -8.89 -14.04
C PRO A 197 4.37 -10.24 -14.07
N CYS A 198 4.36 -10.91 -15.23
CA CYS A 198 5.17 -12.10 -15.44
C CYS A 198 6.65 -11.75 -15.67
N SER A 199 7.52 -12.10 -14.72
CA SER A 199 8.97 -11.89 -14.75
C SER A 199 9.74 -12.42 -15.97
N LYS A 200 9.10 -13.19 -16.86
CA LYS A 200 9.70 -13.73 -18.09
C LYS A 200 9.32 -12.95 -19.34
N CYS A 201 8.22 -12.20 -19.34
CA CYS A 201 7.73 -11.50 -20.53
C CYS A 201 7.23 -10.08 -20.27
N TYR A 202 7.24 -9.66 -19.01
CA TYR A 202 7.15 -8.29 -18.52
C TYR A 202 8.44 -8.02 -17.75
#